data_AF-A0AA44ZEG0-F1
#
_entry.id   AF-A0AA44ZEG0-F1
#
_cell.length_a   1.000
_cell.length_b   1.000
_cell.length_c   1.000
_cell.angle_alpha   90.00
_cell.angle_beta   90.00
_cell.angle_gamma   90.00
#
_symmetry.space_group_name_H-M   'P 1'
#
loop_
_entity.id
_entity.type
_entity.pdbx_description
1 polymer ?
#
loop_
_entity_poly.entity_id
_entity_poly.type
_entity_poly.pdbx_seq_one_letter_code
_entity_poly.pdbx_strand_id
1 'polypeptide(L)'
;MKKLWVRWVALVLLVIVLGLVMIRLGQWQLHRLSGRREANNIIRTNHSKPPVEWSTLMGDHEVTSQQQWRPVIITGTFDTAHELQVRYRSNGDDDGSEVVTPVVTKGGRHVLIDRGFLKRSSHEGDTQALPPAPSGTVMVTGLVKGNEHGKPTATDPVGGKVRLINSDAIGKAQGIAYVSGYISATSMAPAQSGLVAKELPKLDDGPHLFYAIQWFCFTAIAVIGLFVLIRGDVKDRRKRQAKAARAAQRPVSGDRSNRHSDVPPDHGTRTPGDHT
;
A
#
# COMPACT_ATOMS: atom_id res chain seq x y z
N MET A 1 -8.93 25.09 -39.61
CA MET A 1 -9.99 24.48 -38.77
C MET A 1 -9.66 23.04 -38.32
N LYS A 2 -9.15 22.15 -39.18
CA LYS A 2 -8.84 20.73 -38.85
C LYS A 2 -7.93 20.50 -37.61
N LYS A 3 -6.86 21.29 -37.42
CA LYS A 3 -5.90 21.11 -36.28
C LYS A 3 -6.51 21.33 -34.88
N LEU A 4 -7.59 22.10 -34.76
CA LEU A 4 -8.15 22.51 -33.46
C LEU A 4 -9.12 21.50 -32.87
N TRP A 5 -9.91 20.81 -33.71
CA TRP A 5 -10.80 19.73 -33.28
C TRP A 5 -10.00 18.50 -32.85
N VAL A 6 -8.93 18.18 -33.60
CA VAL A 6 -7.99 17.10 -33.23
C VAL A 6 -7.38 17.31 -31.85
N ARG A 7 -7.02 18.55 -31.49
CA ARG A 7 -6.52 18.88 -30.14
C ARG A 7 -7.53 18.56 -29.04
N TRP A 8 -8.80 18.96 -29.24
CA TRP A 8 -9.84 18.74 -28.23
C TRP A 8 -10.23 17.26 -28.13
N VAL A 9 -10.31 16.55 -29.26
CA VAL A 9 -10.51 15.09 -29.27
C VAL A 9 -9.36 14.38 -28.55
N ALA A 10 -8.10 14.75 -28.82
CA ALA A 10 -6.95 14.18 -28.14
C ALA A 10 -6.97 14.44 -26.63
N LEU A 11 -7.33 15.65 -26.20
CA LEU A 11 -7.46 15.97 -24.77
C LEU A 11 -8.59 15.19 -24.10
N VAL A 12 -9.74 15.05 -24.76
CA VAL A 12 -10.87 14.23 -24.25
C VAL A 12 -10.42 12.79 -24.10
N LEU A 13 -9.79 12.20 -25.12
CA LEU A 13 -9.28 10.83 -25.06
C LEU A 13 -8.26 10.65 -23.94
N LEU A 14 -7.34 11.61 -23.79
CA LEU A 14 -6.34 11.58 -22.72
C LEU A 14 -7.00 11.57 -21.34
N VAL A 15 -7.98 12.45 -21.10
CA VAL A 15 -8.70 12.52 -19.81
C VAL A 15 -9.53 11.27 -19.56
N ILE A 16 -10.13 10.67 -20.60
CA ILE A 16 -10.82 9.39 -20.47
C ILE A 16 -9.85 8.29 -20.05
N VAL A 17 -8.72 8.14 -20.75
CA VAL A 17 -7.72 7.11 -20.43
C VAL A 17 -7.19 7.31 -19.01
N LEU A 18 -6.80 8.53 -18.65
CA LEU A 18 -6.26 8.83 -17.33
C LEU A 18 -7.32 8.62 -16.23
N GLY A 19 -8.56 9.04 -16.48
CA GLY A 19 -9.68 8.82 -15.56
C GLY A 19 -9.97 7.34 -15.33
N LEU A 20 -9.94 6.51 -16.39
CA LEU A 20 -10.09 5.05 -16.25
C LEU A 20 -8.97 4.45 -15.41
N VAL A 21 -7.72 4.86 -15.62
CA VAL A 21 -6.57 4.42 -14.80
C VAL A 21 -6.78 4.81 -13.33
N MET A 22 -7.13 6.07 -13.06
CA MET A 22 -7.37 6.56 -11.69
C MET A 22 -8.52 5.81 -11.01
N ILE A 23 -9.63 5.56 -11.71
CA ILE A 23 -10.75 4.76 -11.18
C ILE A 23 -10.27 3.34 -10.82
N ARG A 24 -9.50 2.70 -11.70
CA ARG A 24 -8.94 1.35 -11.44
C ARG A 24 -8.02 1.35 -10.22
N LEU A 25 -7.21 2.39 -10.02
CA LEU A 25 -6.38 2.55 -8.83
C LEU A 25 -7.23 2.74 -7.56
N GLY A 26 -8.30 3.53 -7.64
CA GLY A 26 -9.25 3.69 -6.53
C GLY A 26 -9.94 2.38 -6.15
N GLN A 27 -10.39 1.60 -7.14
CA GLN A 27 -10.97 0.27 -6.92
C GLN A 27 -9.97 -0.71 -6.31
N TRP A 28 -8.71 -0.69 -6.77
CA TRP A 28 -7.65 -1.50 -6.20
C TRP A 28 -7.40 -1.18 -4.73
N GLN A 29 -7.41 0.11 -4.35
CA GLN A 29 -7.31 0.52 -2.95
C GLN A 29 -8.50 0.03 -2.10
N LEU A 30 -9.73 0.10 -2.63
CA LEU A 30 -10.91 -0.44 -1.93
C LEU A 30 -10.84 -1.97 -1.78
N HIS A 31 -10.32 -2.68 -2.78
CA HIS A 31 -10.11 -4.12 -2.67
C HIS A 31 -9.08 -4.45 -1.57
N ARG A 32 -7.96 -3.72 -1.52
CA ARG A 32 -6.98 -3.85 -0.42
C ARG A 32 -7.60 -3.57 0.95
N LEU A 33 -8.42 -2.53 1.07
CA LEU A 33 -9.17 -2.20 2.28
C LEU A 33 -10.08 -3.37 2.71
N SER A 34 -10.83 -3.96 1.77
CA SER A 34 -11.71 -5.09 2.06
C SER A 34 -10.95 -6.29 2.61
N GLY A 35 -9.81 -6.64 2.02
CA GLY A 35 -8.94 -7.72 2.51
C GLY A 35 -8.37 -7.42 3.90
N ARG A 36 -7.97 -6.16 4.18
CA ARG A 36 -7.50 -5.74 5.50
C ARG A 36 -8.59 -5.87 6.56
N ARG A 37 -9.81 -5.44 6.24
CA ARG A 37 -10.97 -5.55 7.13
C ARG A 37 -11.34 -6.99 7.43
N GLU A 38 -11.30 -7.86 6.43
CA GLU A 38 -11.55 -9.29 6.62
C GLU A 38 -10.52 -9.91 7.56
N ALA A 39 -9.22 -9.66 7.34
CA ALA A 39 -8.16 -10.13 8.22
C ALA A 39 -8.32 -9.61 9.67
N ASN A 40 -8.65 -8.33 9.83
CA ASN A 40 -8.93 -7.74 11.14
C ASN A 40 -10.14 -8.39 11.81
N ASN A 41 -11.19 -8.68 11.05
CA ASN A 41 -12.41 -9.31 11.56
C ASN A 41 -12.14 -10.73 12.07
N ILE A 42 -11.33 -11.50 11.35
CA ILE A 42 -10.87 -12.83 11.78
C ILE A 42 -10.17 -12.70 13.15
N ILE A 43 -9.22 -11.76 13.30
CA ILE A 43 -8.52 -11.55 14.58
C ILE A 43 -9.51 -11.20 15.69
N ARG A 44 -10.40 -10.21 15.47
CA ARG A 44 -11.38 -9.76 16.49
C ARG A 44 -12.31 -10.88 16.96
N THR A 45 -12.77 -11.69 16.01
CA THR A 45 -13.74 -12.77 16.27
C THR A 45 -13.08 -13.97 16.91
N ASN A 46 -11.83 -14.27 16.57
CA ASN A 46 -11.16 -15.48 17.03
C ASN A 46 -10.38 -15.30 18.33
N HIS A 47 -9.66 -14.19 18.48
CA HIS A 47 -8.75 -13.98 19.61
C HIS A 47 -9.46 -13.96 20.98
N SER A 48 -10.72 -13.52 21.02
CA SER A 48 -11.52 -13.42 22.25
C SER A 48 -12.21 -14.71 22.66
N LYS A 49 -12.16 -15.77 21.83
CA LYS A 49 -12.80 -17.05 22.14
C LYS A 49 -12.02 -17.80 23.23
N PRO A 50 -12.70 -18.61 24.06
CA PRO A 50 -12.01 -19.49 25.00
C PRO A 50 -11.01 -20.41 24.29
N PRO A 51 -9.83 -20.67 24.91
CA PRO A 51 -8.89 -21.63 24.37
C PRO A 51 -9.48 -23.03 24.25
N VAL A 52 -9.12 -23.72 23.18
CA VAL A 52 -9.46 -25.14 22.94
C VAL A 52 -8.19 -25.97 22.82
N GLU A 53 -8.30 -27.30 22.90
CA GLU A 53 -7.14 -28.16 22.63
C GLU A 53 -6.61 -27.93 21.21
N TRP A 54 -5.29 -27.80 21.06
CA TRP A 54 -4.64 -27.49 19.78
C TRP A 54 -5.04 -28.43 18.64
N SER A 55 -5.22 -29.71 18.96
CA SER A 55 -5.56 -30.78 18.01
C SER A 55 -6.97 -30.64 17.41
N THR A 56 -7.82 -29.79 17.98
CA THR A 56 -9.16 -29.49 17.44
C THR A 56 -9.11 -28.57 16.22
N LEU A 57 -8.03 -27.79 16.08
CA LEU A 57 -7.86 -26.81 15.00
C LEU A 57 -6.68 -27.12 14.09
N MET A 58 -5.70 -27.88 14.59
CA MET A 58 -4.47 -28.21 13.87
C MET A 58 -4.31 -29.73 13.79
N GLY A 59 -3.80 -30.21 12.66
CA GLY A 59 -3.58 -31.63 12.42
C GLY A 59 -2.86 -31.87 11.10
N ASP A 60 -3.30 -32.90 10.39
CA ASP A 60 -2.69 -33.30 9.11
C ASP A 60 -3.26 -32.49 7.93
N HIS A 61 -4.19 -31.57 8.21
CA HIS A 61 -4.72 -30.61 7.26
C HIS A 61 -4.11 -29.22 7.51
N GLU A 62 -4.11 -28.41 6.46
CA GLU A 62 -3.65 -27.02 6.55
C GLU A 62 -4.55 -26.19 7.48
N VAL A 63 -3.94 -25.27 8.23
CA VAL A 63 -4.67 -24.27 9.02
C VAL A 63 -5.27 -23.24 8.07
N THR A 64 -6.59 -23.18 8.02
CA THR A 64 -7.30 -22.21 7.17
C THR A 64 -7.18 -20.78 7.71
N SER A 65 -7.33 -19.78 6.83
CA SER A 65 -7.36 -18.38 7.23
C SER A 65 -8.38 -18.08 8.33
N GLN A 66 -9.53 -18.76 8.33
CA GLN A 66 -10.61 -18.58 9.32
C GLN A 66 -10.31 -19.22 10.69
N GLN A 67 -9.33 -20.12 10.78
CA GLN A 67 -8.88 -20.72 12.04
C GLN A 67 -7.74 -19.95 12.69
N GLN A 68 -7.07 -19.05 11.96
CA GLN A 68 -5.98 -18.25 12.52
C GLN A 68 -6.46 -17.39 13.70
N TRP A 69 -5.55 -17.10 14.61
CA TRP A 69 -5.76 -16.28 15.80
C TRP A 69 -6.73 -16.89 16.83
N ARG A 70 -7.08 -18.17 16.68
CA ARG A 70 -7.83 -18.91 17.68
C ARG A 70 -6.91 -19.28 18.85
N PRO A 71 -7.31 -18.98 20.10
CA PRO A 71 -6.58 -19.44 21.26
C PRO A 71 -6.62 -20.97 21.37
N VAL A 72 -5.47 -21.57 21.63
CA VAL A 72 -5.31 -23.00 21.86
C VAL A 72 -4.41 -23.27 23.06
N ILE A 73 -4.59 -24.44 23.65
CA ILE A 73 -3.72 -24.99 24.69
C ILE A 73 -3.03 -26.24 24.12
N ILE A 74 -1.74 -26.38 24.39
CA ILE A 74 -0.93 -27.55 24.06
C ILE A 74 -0.05 -27.92 25.25
N THR A 75 0.08 -29.22 25.52
CA THR A 75 0.96 -29.76 26.57
C THR A 75 1.99 -30.72 25.96
N GLY A 76 3.25 -30.59 26.35
CA GLY A 76 4.33 -31.44 25.89
C GLY A 76 5.68 -31.05 26.48
N THR A 77 6.78 -31.42 25.81
CA THR A 77 8.14 -31.01 26.20
C THR A 77 8.84 -30.37 25.01
N PHE A 78 9.58 -29.30 25.25
CA PHE A 78 10.35 -28.61 24.22
C PHE A 78 11.50 -29.48 23.70
N ASP A 79 11.64 -29.54 22.40
CA ASP A 79 12.77 -30.15 21.69
C ASP A 79 13.77 -29.04 21.31
N THR A 80 14.67 -28.75 22.25
CA THR A 80 15.66 -27.67 22.11
C THR A 80 16.76 -27.98 21.09
N ALA A 81 16.92 -29.24 20.67
CA ALA A 81 17.87 -29.61 19.62
C ALA A 81 17.45 -29.06 18.24
N HIS A 82 16.16 -28.78 18.07
CA HIS A 82 15.56 -28.27 16.84
C HIS A 82 15.05 -26.83 16.99
N GLU A 83 15.56 -26.08 17.98
CA GLU A 83 15.26 -24.67 18.17
C GLU A 83 15.76 -23.81 16.99
N LEU A 84 14.97 -22.81 16.63
CA LEU A 84 15.20 -21.92 15.50
C LEU A 84 15.09 -20.46 15.91
N GLN A 85 16.01 -19.64 15.40
CA GLN A 85 15.90 -18.18 15.42
C GLN A 85 15.31 -17.69 14.09
N VAL A 86 14.14 -17.07 14.17
CA VAL A 86 13.45 -16.50 13.02
C VAL A 86 13.82 -15.03 12.92
N ARG A 87 14.63 -14.69 11.92
CA ARG A 87 15.24 -13.36 11.78
C ARG A 87 14.35 -12.34 11.08
N TYR A 88 14.74 -11.07 11.19
CA TYR A 88 14.09 -9.92 10.55
C TYR A 88 12.65 -9.75 11.00
N ARG A 89 12.43 -9.92 12.30
CA ARG A 89 11.13 -9.76 12.94
C ARG A 89 11.06 -8.41 13.63
N SER A 90 9.85 -7.88 13.68
CA SER A 90 9.52 -6.66 14.39
C SER A 90 8.40 -6.95 15.39
N ASN A 91 8.48 -6.36 16.58
CA ASN A 91 7.42 -6.40 17.58
C ASN A 91 7.22 -4.97 18.12
N GLY A 92 6.11 -4.33 17.75
CA GLY A 92 5.95 -2.90 17.96
C GLY A 92 7.01 -2.10 17.20
N ASP A 93 7.74 -1.24 17.93
CA ASP A 93 8.83 -0.40 17.40
C ASP A 93 10.21 -1.08 17.48
N ASP A 94 10.28 -2.31 18.02
CA ASP A 94 11.54 -3.03 18.20
C ASP A 94 11.81 -4.03 17.07
N ASP A 95 13.05 -4.03 16.58
CA ASP A 95 13.59 -5.04 15.65
C ASP A 95 14.30 -6.17 16.39
N GLY A 96 14.22 -7.38 15.86
CA GLY A 96 14.69 -8.58 16.54
C GLY A 96 14.45 -9.87 15.78
N SER A 97 14.28 -10.93 16.57
CA SER A 97 14.00 -12.27 16.08
C SER A 97 12.91 -12.92 16.92
N GLU A 98 12.17 -13.86 16.33
CA GLU A 98 11.30 -14.77 17.08
C GLU A 98 12.08 -16.05 17.40
N VAL A 99 11.81 -16.66 18.55
CA VAL A 99 12.40 -17.95 18.94
C VAL A 99 11.35 -19.02 18.79
N VAL A 100 11.57 -19.96 17.86
CA VAL A 100 10.66 -21.07 17.59
C VAL A 100 11.29 -22.36 18.08
N THR A 101 10.61 -23.04 18.99
CA THR A 101 11.06 -24.31 19.54
C THR A 101 9.93 -25.33 19.40
N PRO A 102 10.17 -26.48 18.77
CA PRO A 102 9.14 -27.51 18.69
C PRO A 102 8.76 -28.04 20.06
N VAL A 103 7.48 -28.38 20.23
CA VAL A 103 6.98 -29.17 21.36
C VAL A 103 6.63 -30.56 20.88
N VAL A 104 7.15 -31.57 21.59
CA VAL A 104 6.75 -32.97 21.46
C VAL A 104 5.60 -33.22 22.43
N THR A 105 4.42 -33.48 21.88
CA THR A 105 3.21 -33.76 22.66
C THR A 105 3.25 -35.16 23.26
N LYS A 106 2.39 -35.45 24.25
CA LYS A 106 2.26 -36.81 24.82
C LYS A 106 1.93 -37.89 23.77
N GLY A 107 1.25 -37.50 22.70
CA GLY A 107 0.94 -38.39 21.57
C GLY A 107 2.07 -38.52 20.53
N GLY A 108 3.26 -37.97 20.80
CA GLY A 108 4.43 -38.05 19.91
C GLY A 108 4.39 -37.10 18.71
N ARG A 109 3.37 -36.23 18.59
CA ARG A 109 3.31 -35.24 17.50
C ARG A 109 4.18 -34.03 17.83
N HIS A 110 4.84 -33.50 16.79
CA HIS A 110 5.69 -32.32 16.87
C HIS A 110 4.91 -31.08 16.39
N VAL A 111 4.87 -30.04 17.21
CA VAL A 111 4.19 -28.78 16.88
C VAL A 111 5.16 -27.62 17.07
N LEU A 112 5.28 -26.74 16.08
CA LEU A 112 6.12 -25.54 16.20
C LEU A 112 5.47 -24.53 17.14
N ILE A 113 6.21 -24.09 18.16
CA ILE A 113 5.80 -23.02 19.07
C ILE A 113 6.72 -21.83 18.87
N ASP A 114 6.17 -20.71 18.39
CA ASP A 114 6.80 -19.40 18.52
C ASP A 114 6.69 -18.97 19.98
N ARG A 115 7.80 -19.05 20.70
CA ARG A 115 7.90 -18.74 22.13
C ARG A 115 7.84 -17.23 22.39
N GLY A 116 8.02 -16.40 21.37
CA GLY A 116 8.01 -14.96 21.49
C GLY A 116 9.26 -14.29 20.92
N PHE A 117 9.37 -13.01 21.21
CA PHE A 117 10.28 -12.08 20.58
C PHE A 117 11.52 -11.81 21.43
N LEU A 118 12.68 -11.92 20.79
CA LEU A 118 13.99 -11.51 21.28
C LEU A 118 14.39 -10.21 20.59
N LYS A 119 14.39 -9.10 21.35
CA LYS A 119 14.88 -7.81 20.86
C LYS A 119 16.35 -7.91 20.46
N ARG A 120 16.71 -7.33 19.31
CA ARG A 120 18.07 -7.36 18.79
C ARG A 120 19.03 -6.65 19.74
N SER A 121 20.07 -7.35 20.19
CA SER A 121 21.20 -6.74 20.88
C SER A 121 21.98 -5.80 19.93
N SER A 122 22.32 -4.60 20.41
CA SER A 122 23.19 -3.66 19.70
C SER A 122 24.62 -4.18 19.53
N HIS A 123 25.09 -5.03 20.46
CA HIS A 123 26.45 -5.56 20.46
C HIS A 123 26.55 -6.91 19.75
N GLU A 124 25.60 -7.81 20.00
CA GLU A 124 25.66 -9.19 19.52
C GLU A 124 24.81 -9.42 18.27
N GLY A 125 23.86 -8.53 17.96
CA GLY A 125 23.00 -8.65 16.79
C GLY A 125 22.32 -10.03 16.70
N ASP A 126 22.54 -10.73 15.59
CA ASP A 126 21.97 -12.08 15.35
C ASP A 126 22.79 -13.21 15.99
N THR A 127 23.93 -12.94 16.64
CA THR A 127 24.71 -13.96 17.36
C THR A 127 24.36 -14.02 18.85
N GLN A 128 23.40 -13.19 19.28
CA GLN A 128 22.87 -13.21 20.64
C GLN A 128 22.36 -14.61 21.01
N ALA A 129 22.74 -15.07 22.21
CA ALA A 129 22.29 -16.35 22.73
C ALA A 129 20.76 -16.36 22.92
N LEU A 130 20.12 -17.45 22.50
CA LEU A 130 18.68 -17.62 22.67
C LEU A 130 18.36 -17.94 24.15
N PRO A 131 17.34 -17.30 24.75
CA PRO A 131 16.91 -17.64 26.09
C PRO A 131 16.47 -19.12 26.20
N PRO A 132 16.92 -19.84 27.24
CA PRO A 132 16.63 -21.27 27.37
C PRO A 132 15.13 -21.53 27.45
N ALA A 133 14.69 -22.66 26.89
CA ALA A 133 13.33 -23.14 27.04
C ALA A 133 13.08 -23.66 28.46
N PRO A 134 11.86 -23.50 29.02
CA PRO A 134 11.49 -24.18 30.25
C PRO A 134 11.70 -25.68 30.13
N SER A 135 12.29 -26.28 31.16
CA SER A 135 12.55 -27.72 31.21
C SER A 135 11.32 -28.51 31.64
N GLY A 136 11.26 -29.80 31.26
CA GLY A 136 10.20 -30.72 31.67
C GLY A 136 8.92 -30.59 30.83
N THR A 137 7.78 -30.91 31.44
CA THR A 137 6.48 -30.78 30.79
C THR A 137 5.98 -29.34 30.89
N VAL A 138 5.65 -28.75 29.75
CA VAL A 138 5.12 -27.40 29.61
C VAL A 138 3.69 -27.44 29.12
N MET A 139 2.86 -26.54 29.63
CA MET A 139 1.55 -26.20 29.08
C MET A 139 1.65 -24.81 28.46
N VAL A 140 1.43 -24.70 27.16
CA VAL A 140 1.50 -23.45 26.40
C VAL A 140 0.08 -23.05 26.01
N THR A 141 -0.29 -21.80 26.29
CA THR A 141 -1.45 -21.15 25.67
C THR A 141 -0.94 -20.21 24.59
N GLY A 142 -1.58 -20.23 23.43
CA GLY A 142 -1.16 -19.39 22.32
C GLY A 142 -2.21 -19.28 21.21
N LEU A 143 -1.83 -18.60 20.14
CA LEU A 143 -2.69 -18.32 19.00
C LEU A 143 -2.28 -19.18 17.81
N VAL A 144 -3.24 -19.86 17.20
CA VAL A 144 -3.00 -20.64 15.98
C VAL A 144 -2.60 -19.72 14.84
N LYS A 145 -1.55 -20.09 14.12
CA LYS A 145 -1.04 -19.42 12.92
C LYS A 145 -0.87 -20.44 11.80
N GLY A 146 -1.24 -20.05 10.59
CA GLY A 146 -0.94 -20.84 9.38
C GLY A 146 0.51 -20.70 8.99
N ASN A 147 0.95 -21.54 8.05
CA ASN A 147 2.30 -21.43 7.48
C ASN A 147 2.52 -20.07 6.84
N GLU A 148 3.72 -19.53 7.02
CA GLU A 148 4.16 -18.37 6.27
C GLU A 148 4.71 -18.82 4.92
N HIS A 149 4.40 -18.06 3.87
CA HIS A 149 4.75 -18.40 2.49
C HIS A 149 5.72 -17.41 1.89
N GLY A 150 6.68 -17.91 1.13
CA GLY A 150 7.70 -17.11 0.47
C GLY A 150 8.64 -17.98 -0.35
N LYS A 151 9.80 -17.42 -0.72
CA LYS A 151 10.84 -18.16 -1.44
C LYS A 151 11.51 -19.17 -0.50
N PRO A 152 12.06 -20.30 -1.01
CA PRO A 152 12.80 -21.27 -0.21
C PRO A 152 13.93 -20.66 0.62
N THR A 153 14.62 -19.64 0.08
CA THR A 153 15.65 -18.88 0.79
C THR A 153 15.17 -18.15 2.05
N ALA A 154 13.86 -18.10 2.29
CA ALA A 154 13.25 -17.53 3.48
C ALA A 154 12.63 -18.60 4.40
N THR A 155 12.15 -19.72 3.86
CA THR A 155 11.49 -20.80 4.62
C THR A 155 12.44 -21.90 5.07
N ASP A 156 13.56 -22.09 4.38
CA ASP A 156 14.49 -23.20 4.64
C ASP A 156 15.50 -22.78 5.72
N PRO A 157 15.58 -23.51 6.85
CA PRO A 157 16.54 -23.21 7.91
C PRO A 157 17.99 -23.39 7.45
N VAL A 158 18.87 -22.47 7.87
CA VAL A 158 20.33 -22.57 7.68
C VAL A 158 21.00 -22.24 9.02
N GLY A 159 21.72 -23.20 9.59
CA GLY A 159 22.44 -23.03 10.86
C GLY A 159 21.54 -22.61 12.03
N GLY A 160 20.36 -23.23 12.15
CA GLY A 160 19.38 -22.88 13.19
C GLY A 160 18.63 -21.56 12.96
N LYS A 161 18.76 -20.96 11.77
CA LYS A 161 18.17 -19.64 11.46
C LYS A 161 17.27 -19.72 10.25
N VAL A 162 16.11 -19.06 10.32
CA VAL A 162 15.13 -18.98 9.22
C VAL A 162 14.54 -17.58 9.13
N ARG A 163 13.78 -17.24 8.09
CA ARG A 163 13.08 -15.96 7.98
C ARG A 163 11.57 -16.10 8.08
N LEU A 164 11.01 -17.22 7.61
CA LEU A 164 9.58 -17.51 7.62
C LEU A 164 9.30 -18.82 8.36
N ILE A 165 8.24 -18.83 9.16
CA ILE A 165 7.82 -20.01 9.92
C ILE A 165 6.92 -20.85 9.02
N ASN A 166 7.48 -21.91 8.45
CA ASN A 166 6.77 -22.84 7.58
C ASN A 166 7.05 -24.27 8.03
N SER A 167 6.06 -24.90 8.66
CA SER A 167 6.16 -26.26 9.22
C SER A 167 6.64 -27.30 8.21
N ASP A 168 6.19 -27.23 6.96
CA ASP A 168 6.56 -28.20 5.93
C ASP A 168 8.03 -28.06 5.51
N ALA A 169 8.48 -26.82 5.24
CA ALA A 169 9.85 -26.54 4.83
C ALA A 169 10.85 -26.80 5.97
N ILE A 170 10.51 -26.36 7.19
CA ILE A 170 11.31 -26.58 8.39
C ILE A 170 11.39 -28.07 8.70
N GLY A 171 10.26 -28.78 8.66
CA GLY A 171 10.19 -30.22 8.89
C GLY A 171 11.03 -31.01 7.91
N LYS A 172 10.97 -30.66 6.62
CA LYS A 172 11.81 -31.26 5.58
C LYS A 172 13.30 -31.07 5.87
N ALA A 173 13.72 -29.89 6.31
CA ALA A 173 15.12 -29.60 6.61
C ALA A 173 15.63 -30.32 7.87
N GLN A 174 14.76 -30.50 8.87
CA GLN A 174 15.10 -31.14 10.14
C GLN A 174 14.83 -32.67 10.16
N GLY A 175 14.16 -33.20 9.13
CA GLY A 175 13.75 -34.61 9.09
C GLY A 175 12.61 -34.94 10.06
N ILE A 176 11.79 -33.95 10.41
CA ILE A 176 10.69 -34.06 11.39
C ILE A 176 9.35 -33.76 10.71
N ALA A 177 8.35 -34.60 10.98
CA ALA A 177 6.98 -34.34 10.56
C ALA A 177 6.28 -33.39 11.54
N TYR A 178 6.25 -32.10 11.21
CA TYR A 178 5.50 -31.11 11.98
C TYR A 178 4.03 -31.09 11.59
N VAL A 179 3.17 -30.83 12.58
CA VAL A 179 1.78 -30.44 12.34
C VAL A 179 1.74 -29.13 11.55
N SER A 180 0.80 -29.02 10.62
CA SER A 180 0.68 -27.83 9.77
C SER A 180 0.44 -26.55 10.57
N GLY A 181 1.21 -25.51 10.26
CA GLY A 181 1.18 -24.22 10.94
C GLY A 181 2.04 -24.16 12.19
N TYR A 182 1.76 -23.21 13.07
CA TYR A 182 2.47 -23.03 14.34
C TYR A 182 1.57 -22.33 15.37
N ILE A 183 2.00 -22.33 16.64
CA ILE A 183 1.31 -21.63 17.73
C ILE A 183 2.21 -20.50 18.21
N SER A 184 1.70 -19.27 18.21
CA SER A 184 2.39 -18.11 18.81
C SER A 184 1.99 -17.99 20.26
N ALA A 185 2.92 -18.25 21.18
CA ALA A 185 2.67 -18.35 22.60
C ALA A 185 2.27 -16.99 23.20
N THR A 186 1.21 -17.00 24.00
CA THR A 186 0.78 -15.85 24.81
C THR A 186 1.13 -16.07 26.29
N SER A 187 1.15 -17.32 26.75
CA SER A 187 1.62 -17.70 28.08
C SER A 187 2.05 -19.16 28.10
N MET A 188 2.85 -19.53 29.11
CA MET A 188 3.21 -20.92 29.35
C MET A 188 3.49 -21.19 30.84
N ALA A 189 3.32 -22.44 31.24
CA ALA A 189 3.62 -22.95 32.57
C ALA A 189 4.53 -24.19 32.45
N PRO A 190 5.73 -24.22 33.08
CA PRO A 190 6.38 -23.12 33.80
C PRO A 190 6.62 -21.88 32.93
N ALA A 191 6.67 -20.71 33.56
CA ALA A 191 6.94 -19.46 32.85
C ALA A 191 8.38 -19.45 32.30
N GLN A 192 8.55 -18.84 31.13
CA GLN A 192 9.86 -18.55 30.54
C GLN A 192 10.33 -17.13 30.87
N SER A 193 11.61 -16.86 30.66
CA SER A 193 12.22 -15.54 30.81
C SER A 193 13.02 -15.16 29.55
N GLY A 194 13.33 -13.87 29.40
CA GLY A 194 14.18 -13.35 28.31
C GLY A 194 13.50 -13.18 26.95
N LEU A 195 12.23 -13.56 26.81
CA LEU A 195 11.41 -13.33 25.61
C LEU A 195 10.17 -12.51 25.96
N VAL A 196 9.77 -11.66 25.02
CA VAL A 196 8.55 -10.84 25.12
C VAL A 196 7.45 -11.46 24.28
N ALA A 197 6.22 -11.48 24.77
CA ALA A 197 5.08 -11.93 23.97
C ALA A 197 4.90 -11.03 22.74
N LYS A 198 4.46 -11.62 21.63
CA LYS A 198 4.17 -10.85 20.42
C LYS A 198 2.92 -10.00 20.61
N GLU A 199 3.00 -8.75 20.19
CA GLU A 199 1.86 -7.87 20.14
C GLU A 199 0.89 -8.31 19.03
N LEU A 200 -0.40 -8.08 19.28
CA LEU A 200 -1.38 -8.24 18.23
C LEU A 200 -1.17 -7.18 17.14
N PRO A 201 -1.40 -7.52 15.86
CA PRO A 201 -1.38 -6.53 14.80
C PRO A 201 -2.37 -5.39 15.07
N LYS A 202 -2.01 -4.17 14.67
CA LYS A 202 -2.94 -3.03 14.72
C LYS A 202 -4.18 -3.32 13.87
N LEU A 203 -5.34 -3.31 14.50
CA LEU A 203 -6.64 -3.65 13.88
C LEU A 203 -7.33 -2.45 13.23
N ASP A 204 -6.53 -1.61 12.58
CA ASP A 204 -6.98 -0.48 11.76
C ASP A 204 -7.07 -0.84 10.28
N ASP A 205 -7.78 0.01 9.55
CA ASP A 205 -8.04 -0.11 8.11
C ASP A 205 -6.86 0.33 7.23
N GLY A 206 -5.81 0.89 7.84
CA GLY A 206 -4.77 1.62 7.13
C GLY A 206 -5.29 2.81 6.31
N PRO A 207 -4.45 3.39 5.44
CA PRO A 207 -4.79 4.59 4.66
C PRO A 207 -5.57 4.30 3.37
N HIS A 208 -5.95 3.05 3.11
CA HIS A 208 -6.50 2.60 1.82
C HIS A 208 -7.76 3.36 1.39
N LEU A 209 -8.66 3.67 2.32
CA LEU A 209 -9.87 4.44 2.03
C LEU A 209 -9.54 5.85 1.52
N PHE A 210 -8.63 6.55 2.19
CA PHE A 210 -8.26 7.92 1.82
C PHE A 210 -7.55 7.94 0.47
N TYR A 211 -6.70 6.96 0.17
CA TYR A 211 -6.11 6.83 -1.15
C TYR A 211 -7.17 6.55 -2.23
N ALA A 212 -8.17 5.72 -1.95
CA ALA A 212 -9.26 5.49 -2.90
C ALA A 212 -10.02 6.79 -3.22
N ILE A 213 -10.39 7.55 -2.18
CA ILE A 213 -11.05 8.86 -2.31
C ILE A 213 -10.17 9.80 -3.13
N GLN A 214 -8.88 9.87 -2.83
CA GLN A 214 -7.92 10.70 -3.56
C GLN A 214 -7.90 10.39 -5.06
N TRP A 215 -7.88 9.11 -5.45
CA TRP A 215 -7.94 8.72 -6.87
C TRP A 215 -9.23 9.12 -7.56
N PHE A 216 -10.37 8.99 -6.88
CA PHE A 216 -11.65 9.45 -7.40
C PHE A 216 -11.73 10.97 -7.51
N CYS A 217 -11.16 11.71 -6.55
CA CYS A 217 -11.06 13.17 -6.62
C CYS A 217 -10.19 13.62 -7.80
N PHE A 218 -9.05 12.97 -8.07
CA PHE A 218 -8.23 13.29 -9.25
C PHE A 218 -8.99 13.04 -10.55
N THR A 219 -9.78 11.97 -10.63
CA THR A 219 -10.67 11.71 -11.76
C THR A 219 -11.68 12.86 -11.94
N ALA A 220 -12.34 13.27 -10.86
CA ALA A 220 -13.31 14.36 -10.89
C ALA A 220 -12.67 15.70 -11.31
N ILE A 221 -11.51 16.04 -10.76
CA ILE A 221 -10.76 17.25 -11.11
C ILE A 221 -10.37 17.25 -12.58
N ALA A 222 -9.88 16.13 -13.12
CA ALA A 222 -9.51 16.02 -14.54
C ALA A 222 -10.71 16.24 -15.47
N VAL A 223 -11.86 15.65 -15.14
CA VAL A 223 -13.10 15.79 -15.91
C VAL A 223 -13.65 17.22 -15.83
N ILE A 224 -13.71 17.80 -14.63
CA ILE A 224 -14.16 19.19 -14.43
C ILE A 224 -13.21 20.17 -15.12
N GLY A 225 -11.91 19.98 -14.99
CA GLY A 225 -10.88 20.79 -15.63
C GLY A 225 -11.02 20.78 -17.15
N LEU A 226 -11.23 19.60 -17.75
CA LEU A 226 -11.50 19.48 -19.19
C LEU A 226 -12.75 20.27 -19.60
N PHE A 227 -13.84 20.15 -18.85
CA PHE A 227 -15.07 20.89 -19.13
C PHE A 227 -14.87 22.41 -19.05
N VAL A 228 -14.18 22.90 -18.01
CA VAL A 228 -13.86 24.33 -17.83
C VAL A 228 -12.98 24.84 -18.98
N LEU A 229 -11.96 24.08 -19.39
CA LEU A 229 -11.08 24.44 -20.50
C LEU A 229 -11.83 24.52 -21.83
N ILE A 230 -12.70 23.55 -22.14
CA ILE A 230 -13.54 23.56 -23.34
C ILE A 230 -14.47 24.78 -23.32
N ARG A 231 -15.16 25.02 -22.20
CA ARG A 231 -16.10 26.14 -22.06
C ARG A 231 -15.39 27.49 -22.19
N GLY A 232 -14.20 27.63 -21.62
CA GLY A 232 -13.35 28.81 -21.76
C GLY A 232 -12.97 29.10 -23.20
N ASP A 233 -12.46 28.10 -23.93
CA ASP A 233 -12.08 28.24 -25.35
C ASP A 233 -13.28 28.61 -26.23
N VAL A 234 -14.46 28.03 -25.99
CA VAL A 234 -15.70 28.40 -26.72
C VAL A 234 -16.08 29.85 -26.45
N LYS A 235 -16.03 30.31 -25.19
CA LYS A 235 -16.36 31.69 -24.82
C LYS A 235 -15.38 32.68 -25.45
N ASP A 236 -14.08 32.39 -25.42
CA ASP A 236 -13.06 33.26 -25.99
C ASP A 236 -13.15 33.34 -27.51
N ARG A 237 -13.51 32.25 -28.19
CA ARG A 237 -13.81 32.25 -29.63
C ARG A 237 -14.99 33.15 -29.97
N ARG A 238 -16.11 33.03 -29.24
CA ARG A 238 -17.30 33.88 -29.44
C ARG A 238 -16.94 35.36 -29.28
N LYS A 239 -16.13 35.71 -28.27
CA LYS A 239 -15.64 37.08 -28.08
C LYS A 239 -14.76 37.57 -29.23
N ARG A 240 -13.82 36.74 -29.70
CA ARG A 240 -12.94 37.09 -30.85
C ARG A 240 -13.73 37.28 -32.14
N GLN A 241 -14.73 36.42 -32.40
CA GLN A 241 -15.63 36.55 -33.54
C GLN A 241 -16.47 37.82 -33.46
N ALA A 242 -17.06 38.13 -32.30
CA ALA A 242 -17.82 39.37 -32.10
C ALA A 242 -16.94 40.63 -32.28
N LYS A 243 -15.70 40.61 -31.77
CA LYS A 243 -14.73 41.72 -31.96
C LYS A 243 -14.36 41.89 -33.44
N ALA A 244 -14.11 40.79 -34.16
CA ALA A 244 -13.79 40.83 -35.59
C ALA A 244 -14.97 41.33 -36.43
N ALA A 245 -16.19 40.88 -36.14
CA ALA A 245 -17.40 41.36 -36.80
C ALA A 245 -17.62 42.88 -36.58
N ARG A 246 -17.42 43.36 -35.35
CA ARG A 246 -17.50 44.79 -35.04
C ARG A 246 -16.42 45.62 -35.73
N ALA A 247 -15.21 45.07 -35.90
CA ALA A 247 -14.13 45.73 -36.63
C ALA A 247 -14.42 45.82 -38.14
N ALA A 248 -14.99 44.77 -38.74
CA ALA A 248 -15.38 44.75 -40.15
C ALA A 248 -16.55 45.70 -40.48
N GLN A 249 -17.38 46.05 -39.48
CA GLN A 249 -18.50 46.98 -39.63
C GLN A 249 -18.13 48.46 -39.37
N ARG A 250 -16.90 48.78 -38.97
CA ARG A 250 -16.47 50.18 -38.87
C ARG A 250 -16.26 50.73 -40.29
N PRO A 251 -16.98 51.79 -40.70
CA PRO A 251 -16.76 52.37 -42.02
C PRO A 251 -15.33 52.91 -42.09
N VAL A 252 -14.66 52.67 -43.22
CA VAL A 252 -13.44 53.39 -43.58
C VAL A 252 -13.88 54.83 -43.80
N SER A 253 -13.59 55.72 -42.84
CA SER A 253 -13.65 57.16 -43.10
C SER A 253 -12.64 57.43 -44.22
N GLY A 254 -13.14 57.53 -45.44
CA GLY A 254 -12.35 57.87 -46.61
C GLY A 254 -11.84 59.29 -46.46
N ASP A 255 -10.54 59.40 -46.17
CA ASP A 255 -9.77 60.55 -46.60
C ASP A 255 -9.51 60.40 -48.10
N ARG A 256 -10.14 61.25 -48.92
CA ARG A 256 -9.74 61.54 -50.30
C ARG A 256 -10.34 62.87 -50.78
N SER A 257 -9.48 63.89 -50.71
CA SER A 257 -9.24 64.90 -51.76
C SER A 257 -10.44 65.53 -52.46
N ASN A 258 -10.75 66.79 -52.13
CA ASN A 258 -11.40 67.70 -53.07
C ASN A 258 -10.32 68.58 -53.73
N ARG A 259 -9.97 68.27 -54.98
CA ARG A 259 -9.13 69.09 -55.86
C ARG A 259 -9.85 69.24 -57.21
N HIS A 260 -10.42 70.43 -57.46
CA HIS A 260 -10.70 70.97 -58.79
C HIS A 260 -10.64 72.50 -58.68
N SER A 261 -9.52 73.13 -59.02
CA SER A 261 -9.21 73.86 -60.28
C SER A 261 -10.18 75.02 -60.59
N ASP A 262 -9.70 76.26 -60.41
CA ASP A 262 -9.92 77.39 -61.33
C ASP A 262 -8.84 78.47 -61.09
N VAL A 263 -8.36 79.08 -62.18
CA VAL A 263 -7.16 79.93 -62.37
C VAL A 263 -7.58 81.16 -63.22
N PRO A 264 -6.90 82.33 -63.24
CA PRO A 264 -6.62 83.38 -62.23
C PRO A 264 -7.29 84.75 -62.65
N PRO A 265 -6.91 85.95 -62.14
CA PRO A 265 -5.74 86.66 -62.68
C PRO A 265 -4.87 87.48 -61.69
N ASP A 266 -3.63 87.61 -62.14
CA ASP A 266 -2.59 88.66 -62.01
C ASP A 266 -2.84 89.92 -61.15
N HIS A 267 -1.87 90.24 -60.26
CA HIS A 267 -1.01 91.44 -60.37
C HIS A 267 -0.01 91.59 -59.21
N GLY A 268 1.30 91.63 -59.57
CA GLY A 268 2.40 92.42 -58.96
C GLY A 268 2.78 92.17 -57.50
N THR A 269 4.03 92.25 -57.04
CA THR A 269 5.32 92.70 -57.60
C THR A 269 6.37 92.41 -56.53
N ARG A 270 7.60 91.97 -56.93
CA ARG A 270 8.94 92.31 -56.35
C ARG A 270 9.22 92.03 -54.85
N THR A 271 10.37 91.60 -54.33
CA THR A 271 11.69 91.07 -54.75
C THR A 271 12.38 90.62 -53.42
N PRO A 272 13.54 89.91 -53.45
CA PRO A 272 13.98 89.01 -52.38
C PRO A 272 14.98 89.61 -51.38
N GLY A 273 15.16 88.93 -50.24
CA GLY A 273 16.16 89.26 -49.22
C GLY A 273 16.48 88.07 -48.31
N ASP A 274 17.41 87.28 -48.80
CA ASP A 274 18.43 86.39 -48.22
C ASP A 274 18.66 86.22 -46.69
N HIS A 275 19.33 85.10 -46.39
CA HIS A 275 20.20 84.75 -45.26
C HIS A 275 19.66 83.97 -44.04
N THR A 276 20.20 82.74 -43.93
CA THR A 276 20.75 82.02 -42.75
C THR A 276 20.01 82.04 -41.42
#